data_AF-A0A7J4V2B6-F1
#
_entry.id   AF-A0A7J4V2B6-F1
#
_cell.length_a   1.000
_cell.length_b   1.000
_cell.length_c   1.000
_cell.angle_alpha   90.00
_cell.angle_beta   90.00
_cell.angle_gamma   90.00
#
_symmetry.space_group_name_H-M   'P 1'
#
loop_
_entity.id
_entity.type
_entity.pdbx_description
1 polymer ?
#
loop_
_entity_poly.entity_id
_entity_poly.type
_entity_poly.pdbx_seq_one_letter_code
_entity_poly.pdbx_strand_id
1 'polypeptide(L)'
;IFEAGEVVRGTRNRAFLSGVSIHPRASFTEAKSDVQSVMQALGLQCDVSGIEHGAFIPGRCAQVLCSGTPVGILGEVSPVTLTAFGLGYPAAAFELDLETLLGLRSG
;
A
#
# COMPACT_ATOMS: atom_id res chain seq x y z
N ILE A 1 -0.11 -8.43 -9.01
CA ILE A 1 0.48 -9.48 -8.15
C ILE A 1 0.47 -8.98 -6.71
N PHE A 2 0.34 -9.86 -5.72
CA PHE A 2 0.50 -9.52 -4.31
C PHE A 2 1.40 -10.55 -3.63
N GLU A 3 1.97 -10.17 -2.49
CA GLU A 3 2.81 -11.01 -1.65
C GLU A 3 2.55 -10.66 -0.18
N ALA A 4 2.52 -11.69 0.68
CA ALA A 4 2.55 -11.52 2.13
C ALA A 4 3.82 -12.18 2.69
N GLY A 5 4.64 -11.44 3.43
CA GLY A 5 5.95 -11.89 3.87
C GLY A 5 6.53 -11.09 5.04
N GLU A 6 7.64 -11.58 5.59
CA GLU A 6 8.36 -10.88 6.67
C GLU A 6 9.32 -9.81 6.12
N VAL A 7 9.25 -8.62 6.70
CA VAL A 7 10.14 -7.49 6.39
C VAL A 7 10.89 -7.09 7.66
N VAL A 8 12.19 -6.89 7.55
CA VAL A 8 13.00 -6.36 8.67
C VAL A 8 12.84 -4.84 8.73
N ARG A 9 12.22 -4.33 9.79
CA ARG A 9 12.07 -2.90 10.08
C ARG A 9 12.60 -2.62 11.48
N GLY A 10 13.58 -1.72 11.61
CA GLY A 10 14.13 -1.32 12.92
C GLY A 10 14.60 -2.52 13.76
N THR A 11 15.34 -3.44 13.13
CA THR A 11 15.85 -4.70 13.73
C THR A 11 14.79 -5.70 14.21
N ARG A 12 13.54 -5.59 13.76
CA ARG A 12 12.47 -6.56 14.05
C ARG A 12 11.88 -7.11 12.74
N ASN A 13 11.56 -8.39 12.73
CA ASN A 13 10.76 -8.99 11.67
C ASN A 13 9.32 -8.58 11.87
N ARG A 14 8.68 -8.15 10.78
CA ARG A 14 7.28 -7.74 10.78
C ARG A 14 6.57 -8.25 9.54
N ALA A 15 5.36 -8.78 9.68
CA ALA A 15 4.59 -9.26 8.53
C ALA A 15 3.93 -8.11 7.75
N PHE A 16 4.16 -8.08 6.43
CA PHE A 16 3.55 -7.13 5.51
C PHE A 16 2.80 -7.82 4.38
N LEU A 17 1.77 -7.16 3.86
CA LEU A 17 1.09 -7.49 2.61
C LEU A 17 1.33 -6.37 1.62
N SER A 18 1.93 -6.68 0.49
CA SER A 18 2.22 -5.72 -0.58
C SER A 18 1.60 -6.17 -1.89
N GLY A 19 1.15 -5.23 -2.70
CA GLY A 19 0.51 -5.48 -3.98
C GLY A 19 0.92 -4.47 -5.03
N VAL A 20 0.96 -4.91 -6.28
CA VAL A 20 1.19 -4.05 -7.45
C VAL A 20 0.37 -4.52 -8.66
N SER A 21 -0.24 -3.56 -9.34
CA SER A 21 -0.84 -3.74 -10.67
C SER A 21 -0.08 -2.88 -11.69
N ILE A 22 0.08 -3.41 -12.91
CA ILE A 22 0.77 -2.72 -14.00
C ILE A 22 0.03 -2.95 -15.31
N HIS A 23 -0.51 -1.87 -15.87
CA HIS A 23 -1.22 -1.84 -17.15
C HIS A 23 -1.53 -0.38 -17.53
N PRO A 24 -1.98 -0.08 -18.77
CA PRO A 24 -2.25 1.29 -19.22
C PRO A 24 -3.26 2.12 -18.41
N ARG A 25 -3.95 1.52 -17.44
CA ARG A 25 -4.97 2.16 -16.61
C ARG A 25 -4.71 2.03 -15.10
N ALA A 26 -3.56 1.49 -14.70
CA ALA A 26 -3.23 1.33 -13.29
C ALA A 26 -3.25 2.73 -12.64
N SER A 27 -3.93 2.85 -11.51
CA SER A 27 -4.24 4.16 -10.92
C SER A 27 -4.31 4.11 -9.40
N PHE A 28 -4.23 5.27 -8.77
CA PHE A 28 -4.44 5.41 -7.32
C PHE A 28 -5.76 4.78 -6.86
N THR A 29 -6.84 4.97 -7.62
CA THR A 29 -8.17 4.44 -7.29
C THR A 29 -8.17 2.92 -7.24
N GLU A 30 -7.44 2.26 -8.14
CA GLU A 30 -7.33 0.81 -8.18
C GLU A 30 -6.62 0.27 -6.93
N ALA A 31 -5.43 0.80 -6.60
CA ALA A 31 -4.73 0.42 -5.37
C ALA A 31 -5.58 0.72 -4.13
N LYS A 32 -6.35 1.82 -4.14
CA LYS A 32 -7.29 2.14 -3.05
C LYS A 32 -8.41 1.10 -2.95
N SER A 33 -8.99 0.66 -4.07
CA SER A 33 -10.03 -0.38 -4.10
C SER A 33 -9.51 -1.74 -3.61
N ASP A 34 -8.27 -2.09 -3.94
CA ASP A 34 -7.63 -3.30 -3.44
C ASP A 34 -7.44 -3.23 -1.92
N VAL A 35 -6.88 -2.12 -1.42
CA VAL A 35 -6.73 -1.88 0.03
C VAL A 35 -8.08 -1.90 0.74
N GLN A 36 -9.10 -1.24 0.21
CA GLN A 36 -10.45 -1.26 0.77
C GLN A 36 -11.04 -2.67 0.85
N SER A 37 -10.77 -3.50 -0.17
CA SER A 37 -11.20 -4.91 -0.18
C SER A 37 -10.52 -5.71 0.95
N VAL A 38 -9.23 -5.47 1.19
CA VAL A 38 -8.50 -6.06 2.34
C VAL A 38 -9.10 -5.60 3.67
N MET A 39 -9.35 -4.30 3.84
CA MET A 39 -9.94 -3.78 5.09
C MET A 39 -11.33 -4.35 5.33
N GLN A 40 -12.17 -4.44 4.30
CA GLN A 40 -13.49 -5.03 4.38
C GLN A 40 -13.43 -6.52 4.79
N ALA A 41 -12.51 -7.29 4.20
CA ALA A 41 -12.31 -8.70 4.57
C ALA A 41 -11.87 -8.87 6.03
N LEU A 42 -11.12 -7.90 6.57
CA LEU A 42 -10.70 -7.87 7.97
C LEU A 42 -11.77 -7.28 8.90
N GLY A 43 -12.84 -6.67 8.38
CA GLY A 43 -13.87 -6.00 9.18
C GLY A 43 -13.40 -4.66 9.78
N LEU A 44 -12.41 -4.01 9.16
CA LEU A 44 -11.85 -2.74 9.61
C LEU A 44 -12.41 -1.57 8.81
N GLN A 45 -12.65 -0.44 9.49
CA GLN A 45 -12.97 0.84 8.89
C GLN A 45 -11.69 1.68 8.84
N CYS A 46 -11.27 2.07 7.63
CA CYS A 46 -10.02 2.80 7.45
C CYS A 46 -10.19 3.91 6.41
N ASP A 47 -9.50 5.01 6.68
CA ASP A 47 -9.41 6.18 5.82
C ASP A 47 -8.05 6.25 5.12
N VAL A 48 -7.94 7.16 4.16
CA VAL A 48 -6.67 7.46 3.49
C VAL A 48 -6.38 8.95 3.59
N SER A 49 -5.11 9.30 3.79
CA SER A 49 -4.65 10.69 3.87
C SER A 49 -3.41 10.89 2.99
N GLY A 50 -3.37 11.98 2.22
CA GLY A 50 -2.28 12.24 1.28
C GLY A 50 -0.94 12.39 1.97
N ILE A 51 0.09 11.75 1.43
CA ILE A 51 1.49 11.85 1.89
C ILE A 51 2.42 11.93 0.69
N GLU A 52 3.67 12.31 0.96
CA GLU A 52 4.76 12.24 -0.02
C GLU A 52 5.66 11.04 0.27
N HIS A 53 6.03 10.30 -0.76
CA HIS A 53 6.92 9.15 -0.65
C HIS A 53 7.67 8.92 -1.96
N GLY A 54 9.01 8.82 -1.91
CA GLY A 54 9.87 8.83 -3.11
C GLY A 54 9.67 7.69 -4.10
N ALA A 55 9.01 6.60 -3.69
CA ALA A 55 8.63 5.52 -4.61
C ALA A 55 7.43 5.86 -5.50
N PHE A 56 6.67 6.90 -5.18
CA PHE A 56 5.40 7.24 -5.82
C PHE A 56 5.44 8.62 -6.50
N ILE A 57 4.46 8.90 -7.36
CA ILE A 57 4.26 10.21 -7.97
C ILE A 57 3.83 11.22 -6.90
N PRO A 58 4.42 12.43 -6.84
CA PRO A 58 4.00 13.47 -5.90
C PRO A 58 2.50 13.76 -5.96
N GLY A 59 1.84 13.86 -4.81
CA GLY A 59 0.38 14.00 -4.71
C GLY A 59 -0.46 12.79 -5.14
N ARG A 60 0.16 11.66 -5.53
CA ARG A 60 -0.52 10.39 -5.88
C ARG A 60 -0.18 9.25 -4.91
N CYS A 61 0.12 9.60 -3.67
CA CYS A 61 0.38 8.67 -2.59
C CYS A 61 -0.47 9.03 -1.37
N ALA A 62 -0.92 8.02 -0.65
CA ALA A 62 -1.65 8.19 0.60
C ALA A 62 -1.25 7.13 1.62
N GLN A 63 -1.24 7.52 2.89
CA GLN A 63 -1.19 6.59 4.01
C GLN A 63 -2.59 6.05 4.30
N VAL A 64 -2.66 4.82 4.77
CA VAL A 64 -3.87 4.15 5.24
C VAL A 64 -3.94 4.29 6.75
N LEU A 65 -5.09 4.74 7.26
CA LEU A 65 -5.33 5.01 8.68
C LEU A 65 -6.51 4.17 9.16
N CYS A 66 -6.30 3.25 10.10
CA CYS A 66 -7.37 2.50 10.76
C CYS A 66 -7.43 2.92 12.23
N SER A 67 -8.59 3.41 12.69
CA SER A 67 -8.75 3.93 14.06
C SER A 67 -7.67 4.98 14.45
N GLY A 68 -7.31 5.86 13.49
CA GLY A 68 -6.26 6.86 13.66
C GLY A 68 -4.82 6.33 13.64
N THR A 69 -4.62 5.01 13.51
CA THR A 69 -3.30 4.37 13.44
C THR A 69 -2.88 4.17 11.99
N PRO A 70 -1.68 4.64 11.57
CA PRO A 70 -1.12 4.32 10.25
C PRO A 70 -0.85 2.82 10.13
N VAL A 71 -1.38 2.20 9.07
CA VAL A 71 -1.26 0.76 8.81
C VAL A 71 -0.64 0.43 7.46
N GLY A 72 -0.21 1.44 6.68
CA GLY A 72 0.37 1.22 5.37
C GLY A 72 0.26 2.42 4.46
N ILE A 73 0.63 2.23 3.19
CA ILE A 73 0.62 3.25 2.14
C ILE A 73 0.12 2.66 0.82
N LEU A 74 -0.39 3.51 -0.06
CA LEU A 74 -0.74 3.17 -1.43
C LEU A 74 -0.49 4.35 -2.38
N GLY A 75 -0.28 4.08 -3.66
CA GLY A 75 -0.11 5.14 -4.65
C GLY A 75 0.26 4.67 -6.04
N GLU A 76 0.43 5.65 -6.93
CA GLU A 76 0.95 5.45 -8.29
C GLU A 76 2.48 5.54 -8.28
N VAL A 77 3.15 4.48 -8.74
CA VAL A 77 4.62 4.36 -8.72
C VAL A 77 5.25 5.44 -9.60
N SER A 78 6.36 6.03 -9.14
CA SER A 78 7.02 7.10 -9.87
C SER A 78 7.55 6.63 -11.24
N PRO A 79 7.47 7.45 -12.31
CA PRO A 79 8.05 7.12 -13.61
C PRO A 79 9.55 6.85 -13.56
N VAL A 80 10.27 7.50 -12.64
CA VAL A 80 11.72 7.29 -12.42
C VAL A 80 11.97 5.87 -11.92
N THR A 81 11.17 5.41 -10.94
CA THR A 81 11.22 4.02 -10.45
C THR A 81 10.88 3.06 -11.59
N LEU A 82 9.77 3.25 -12.30
CA LEU A 82 9.35 2.36 -13.39
C LEU A 82 10.44 2.24 -14.47
N THR A 83 11.05 3.36 -14.85
CA THR A 83 12.15 3.40 -15.82
C THR A 83 13.37 2.63 -15.33
N ALA A 84 13.75 2.79 -14.06
CA ALA A 84 14.87 2.08 -13.46
C ALA A 84 14.68 0.54 -13.46
N PHE A 85 13.44 0.08 -13.40
CA PHE A 85 13.08 -1.35 -13.48
C PHE A 85 12.73 -1.83 -14.90
N GLY A 86 12.86 -0.97 -15.93
CA GLY A 86 12.55 -1.32 -17.32
C GLY A 86 11.06 -1.55 -17.60
N LEU A 87 10.18 -0.94 -16.81
CA LEU A 87 8.73 -1.10 -16.90
C LEU A 87 8.10 0.01 -17.74
N GLY A 88 7.38 -0.36 -18.81
CA GLY A 88 6.81 0.58 -19.79
C GLY A 88 5.36 1.02 -19.55
N TYR A 89 4.73 0.55 -18.49
CA TYR A 89 3.34 0.89 -18.15
C TYR A 89 3.27 1.51 -16.75
N PRO A 90 2.26 2.38 -16.48
CA PRO A 90 1.97 2.83 -15.12
C PRO A 90 1.77 1.65 -14.18
N ALA A 91 2.17 1.82 -12.92
CA ALA A 91 1.88 0.86 -11.87
C ALA A 91 1.26 1.54 -10.66
N ALA A 92 0.29 0.87 -10.05
CA ALA A 92 -0.27 1.24 -8.76
C ALA A 92 0.12 0.19 -7.74
N ALA A 93 0.54 0.61 -6.55
CA ALA A 93 1.04 -0.29 -5.53
C ALA A 93 0.55 0.11 -4.13
N PHE A 94 0.58 -0.86 -3.22
CA PHE A 94 0.35 -0.66 -1.81
C PHE A 94 1.25 -1.57 -0.96
N GLU A 95 1.45 -1.18 0.29
CA GLU A 95 2.10 -1.97 1.33
C GLU A 95 1.31 -1.76 2.64
N LEU A 96 0.95 -2.85 3.31
CA LEU A 96 0.14 -2.89 4.52
C LEU A 96 0.84 -3.69 5.62
N ASP A 97 0.80 -3.17 6.83
CA ASP A 97 1.37 -3.77 8.04
C ASP A 97 0.36 -4.76 8.65
N LEU A 98 0.55 -6.05 8.39
CA LEU A 98 -0.40 -7.08 8.81
C LEU A 98 -0.44 -7.24 10.33
N GLU A 99 0.68 -7.05 11.01
CA GLU A 99 0.73 -7.13 12.47
C GLU A 99 -0.11 -6.04 13.12
N THR A 100 0.04 -4.80 12.65
CA THR A 100 -0.78 -3.69 13.16
C THR A 100 -2.26 -3.89 12.84
N LEU A 101 -2.59 -4.32 11.61
CA LEU A 101 -3.97 -4.59 11.19
C LEU A 101 -4.64 -5.68 12.03
N LEU A 102 -3.97 -6.81 12.24
CA LEU A 102 -4.51 -7.93 13.02
C LEU A 102 -4.62 -7.58 14.51
N GLY A 103 -3.70 -6.76 15.03
CA GLY A 103 -3.79 -6.21 16.37
C GLY A 103 -5.04 -5.35 16.58
N LEU A 104 -5.42 -4.54 15.58
CA LEU A 104 -6.62 -3.70 15.64
C LEU A 104 -7.94 -4.50 15.52
N ARG A 105 -7.91 -5.69 14.91
CA ARG A 105 -9.08 -6.56 14.78
C ARG A 105 -9.47 -7.24 16.10
N SER A 106 -8.55 -7.29 17.06
CA SER A 106 -8.71 -8.03 18.32
C SER A 106 -9.29 -7.19 19.47
N GLY A 107 -9.74 -5.97 19.17
CA GLY A 107 -10.41 -5.07 20.13
C GLY A 107 -11.88 -4.85 19.81
#